data_AF-A0A1J1IJ40-F1
#
_entry.id   AF-A0A1J1IJ40-F1
#
_cell.length_a   1.000
_cell.length_b   1.000
_cell.length_c   1.000
_cell.angle_alpha   90.00
_cell.angle_beta   90.00
_cell.angle_gamma   90.00
#
_symmetry.space_group_name_H-M   'P 1'
#
loop_
_entity.id
_entity.type
_entity.pdbx_description
1 polymer ?
#
loop_
_entity_poly.entity_id
_entity_poly.type
_entity_poly.pdbx_seq_one_letter_code
_entity_poly.pdbx_strand_id
1 'polypeptide(L)' 'MKVDFKKSYDKKQDETRFELFRATLKQIDDHNVKFKKGEVEHEAGLNEYSDWNDAEKMKLIA' A
#
# COMPACT_ATOMS: atom_id res chain seq x y z
N MET A 1 -6.76 -3.64 7.11
CA MET A 1 -6.84 -2.96 5.80
C MET A 1 -8.25 -3.05 5.19
N LYS A 2 -8.77 -4.22 4.77
CA LYS A 2 -10.13 -4.28 4.19
C LYS A 2 -11.24 -3.91 5.18
N VAL A 3 -11.18 -4.46 6.40
CA VAL A 3 -12.13 -4.13 7.48
C VAL A 3 -11.95 -2.67 7.91
N ASP A 4 -10.70 -2.27 8.17
CA ASP A 4 -10.37 -0.91 8.65
C ASP A 4 -10.81 0.20 7.68
N PHE A 5 -10.74 -0.05 6.36
CA PHE A 5 -11.12 0.91 5.32
C PHE A 5 -12.44 0.57 4.62
N LYS A 6 -13.25 -0.34 5.18
CA LYS A 6 -14.57 -0.75 4.66
C LYS A 6 -14.57 -1.11 3.17
N LYS A 7 -13.53 -1.80 2.71
CA LYS A 7 -13.36 -2.20 1.31
C LYS A 7 -14.05 -3.53 1.02
N SER A 8 -14.76 -3.59 -0.09
CA SER A 8 -15.39 -4.80 -0.62
C SER A 8 -15.10 -4.92 -2.11
N TYR A 9 -14.57 -6.07 -2.52
CA TYR A 9 -14.19 -6.37 -3.89
C TYR A 9 -14.91 -7.63 -4.35
N ASP A 10 -15.14 -7.78 -5.66
CA ASP A 10 -15.56 -9.06 -6.20
C ASP A 10 -14.42 -10.10 -6.10
N LYS A 11 -14.74 -11.39 -6.24
CA LYS A 11 -13.76 -12.47 -6.06
C LYS A 11 -12.53 -12.34 -6.97
N LYS A 12 -12.69 -11.85 -8.20
CA LYS A 12 -11.60 -11.68 -9.17
C LYS A 12 -10.72 -10.49 -8.77
N GLN A 13 -11.33 -9.40 -8.34
CA GLN A 13 -10.62 -8.23 -7.83
C GLN A 13 -9.91 -8.51 -6.52
N ASP A 14 -10.47 -9.37 -5.67
CA ASP A 14 -9.95 -9.62 -4.32
C ASP A 14 -8.51 -10.16 -4.33
N GLU A 15 -8.23 -11.10 -5.25
CA GLU A 15 -6.90 -11.67 -5.46
C GLU A 15 -5.90 -10.60 -5.92
N THR A 16 -6.25 -9.82 -6.96
CA THR A 16 -5.40 -8.74 -7.46
C THR A 16 -5.14 -7.68 -6.39
N ARG A 17 -6.17 -7.28 -5.62
CA ARG A 17 -6.04 -6.31 -4.53
C ARG A 17 -5.16 -6.83 -3.41
N PHE A 18 -5.24 -8.13 -3.12
CA PHE A 18 -4.37 -8.76 -2.13
C PHE A 18 -2.90 -8.77 -2.58
N GLU A 19 -2.63 -9.01 -3.87
CA GLU A 19 -1.28 -8.93 -4.42
C GLU A 19 -0.70 -7.52 -4.36
N LEU A 20 -1.48 -6.50 -4.76
CA LEU A 20 -1.10 -5.10 -4.64
C LEU A 20 -0.80 -4.72 -3.19
N PHE A 21 -1.63 -5.17 -2.25
CA PHE A 21 -1.40 -4.95 -0.83
C PHE A 21 -0.10 -5.59 -0.32
N ARG A 22 0.20 -6.83 -0.72
CA ARG A 22 1.45 -7.50 -0.36
C ARG A 22 2.67 -6.75 -0.92
N ALA A 23 2.58 -6.25 -2.15
CA ALA A 23 3.65 -5.44 -2.74
C ALA A 23 3.88 -4.15 -1.94
N THR A 24 2.81 -3.45 -1.56
CA THR A 24 2.90 -2.24 -0.72
C THR A 24 3.49 -2.53 0.66
N LEU A 25 3.09 -3.64 1.30
CA LEU A 25 3.68 -4.06 2.59
C LEU A 25 5.19 -4.24 2.48
N LYS A 26 5.67 -4.89 1.42
CA LYS A 26 7.10 -5.06 1.17
C LYS A 26 7.81 -3.72 1.00
N GLN A 27 7.22 -2.80 0.23
CA GLN A 27 7.78 -1.46 0.03
C GLN A 27 7.87 -0.67 1.34
N ILE A 28 6.85 -0.78 2.20
CA ILE A 28 6.84 -0.14 3.52
C ILE A 28 7.94 -0.72 4.41
N ASP A 29 8.09 -2.04 4.45
CA ASP A 29 9.13 -2.68 5.25
C ASP A 29 10.53 -2.27 4.76
N ASP A 30 10.77 -2.32 3.45
CA ASP A 30 12.03 -1.90 2.85
C ASP A 30 12.33 -0.40 3.14
N HIS A 31 11.31 0.47 3.13
CA HIS A 31 11.46 1.88 3.49
C HIS A 31 11.75 2.07 4.97
N ASN A 32 11.04 1.37 5.86
CA ASN A 32 11.22 1.48 7.30
C ASN A 32 12.55 0.88 7.77
N VAL A 33 13.12 -0.08 7.03
CA VAL A 33 14.51 -0.52 7.22
C VAL A 33 15.49 0.62 6.94
N LYS A 34 15.27 1.41 5.87
CA LYS A 34 16.09 2.60 5.57
C LYS A 34 15.92 3.68 6.64
N PHE A 35 14.69 3.89 7.12
CA PHE A 35 14.43 4.83 8.21
C PHE A 35 15.20 4.46 9.48
N LYS A 36 15.16 3.17 9.87
CA LYS A 36 15.92 2.66 11.03
C LYS A 36 17.43 2.82 10.89
N LYS A 37 17.95 2.87 9.65
CA LYS A 37 19.36 3.15 9.36
C LYS A 37 19.70 4.64 9.30
N GLY A 38 18.70 5.53 9.37
CA GLY A 38 18.87 6.97 9.19
C GLY A 38 19.11 7.39 7.72
N GLU A 39 18.79 6.53 6.75
CA GLU A 39 18.92 6.84 5.32
C GLU A 39 17.74 7.67 4.78
N VAL A 40 16.60 7.65 5.47
CA VAL A 40 15.42 8.48 5.20
C VAL A 40 14.88 9.04 6.51
N GLU A 41 14.21 10.20 6.44
CA GLU A 41 13.78 10.97 7.61
C GLU A 41 12.33 10.68 8.06
N HIS A 42 11.61 9.83 7.33
CA HIS A 42 10.23 9.48 7.62
C HIS A 42 9.99 7.97 7.55
N GLU A 43 8.94 7.53 8.23
CA GLU A 43 8.44 6.16 8.14
C GLU A 43 7.28 6.09 7.15
N ALA A 44 7.15 4.93 6.51
CA ALA A 44 6.00 4.59 5.69
C ALA A 44 5.02 3.74 6.51
N GLY A 45 3.73 3.90 6.23
CA GLY A 45 2.65 3.21 6.91
C GLY A 45 1.55 2.76 5.96
N LEU A 46 0.74 1.82 6.43
CA LEU A 46 -0.45 1.39 5.73
C LEU A 46 -1.53 2.47 5.74
N ASN A 47 -2.24 2.59 4.63
CA ASN A 47 -3.34 3.53 4.44
C ASN A 47 -4.42 2.95 3.50
N GLU A 48 -5.46 3.73 3.25
CA GLU A 48 -6.55 3.37 2.35
C GLU A 48 -6.12 3.20 0.88
N TYR A 49 -4.91 3.62 0.51
CA TYR A 49 -4.36 3.50 -0.85
C TYR A 49 -3.40 2.31 -0.99
N SER A 50 -3.25 1.49 0.05
CA SER A 50 -2.22 0.44 0.07
C SER A 50 -2.48 -0.75 -0.85
N ASP A 51 -3.65 -0.88 -1.46
CA ASP A 51 -3.99 -1.88 -2.48
C ASP A 51 -4.32 -1.25 -3.84
N TRP A 52 -3.95 0.02 -4.04
CA TRP A 52 -4.13 0.72 -5.30
C TRP A 52 -3.03 0.34 -6.28
N ASN A 53 -3.42 0.24 -7.55
CA ASN A 53 -2.48 0.17 -8.65
C ASN A 53 -1.94 1.57 -9.00
N ASP A 54 -0.95 1.63 -9.89
CA ASP A 54 -0.30 2.89 -10.24
C ASP A 54 -1.26 3.88 -10.90
N ALA A 55 -2.17 3.41 -11.76
CA ALA A 55 -3.16 4.27 -12.40
C ALA A 55 -4.12 4.92 -11.38
N GLU A 56 -4.49 4.21 -10.32
CA GLU A 56 -5.30 4.76 -9.23
C GLU A 56 -4.49 5.75 -8.40
N LYS A 57 -3.23 5.45 -8.07
CA LYS A 57 -2.34 6.37 -7.35
C LYS A 57 -2.12 7.67 -8.12
N MET A 58 -2.03 7.61 -9.45
CA MET A 58 -1.87 8.82 -10.28
C MET A 58 -3.07 9.75 -10.20
N LYS A 59 -4.29 9.25 -9.91
CA LYS A 59 -5.47 10.11 -9.73
C LYS A 59 -5.41 11.00 -8.49
N LEU A 60 -4.55 10.70 -7.52
CA LEU A 60 -4.32 11.55 -6.34
C LEU A 60 -3.41 12.74 -6.63
N ILE A 61 -2.66 12.69 -7.75
CA ILE A 61 -1.62 13.69 -8.10
C ILE A 61 -2.11 14.62 -9.22
N ALA A 62 -3.21 14.26 -9.89
CA ALA A 62 -3.87 15.04 -10.94
C ALA A 62 -4.96 15.96 -10.36
#